data_AF-A0A7C8ZMV3-F1
#
_entry.id   AF-A0A7C8ZMV3-F1
#
_cell.length_a   1.000
_cell.length_b   1.000
_cell.length_c   1.000
_cell.angle_alpha   90.00
_cell.angle_beta   90.00
_cell.angle_gamma   90.00
#
_symmetry.space_group_name_H-M   'P 1'
#
loop_
_entity.id
_entity.type
_entity.pdbx_description
1 polymer ?
#
loop_
_entity_poly.entity_id
_entity_poly.type
_entity_poly.pdbx_seq_one_letter_code
_entity_poly.pdbx_strand_id
1 'polypeptide(L)'
;PDNVLMSWGHDDYMYLVAKQNNTTLPSAALFIIRYHSFYALHRAGAYMYLMNEEDRENLKWLQIFNKYDLYSKSKVRIDVDKVKPYYLSLIDKYSPAKLRW
;
A
#
# COMPACT_ATOMS: atom_id res chain seq x y z
N PRO A 1 -6.13 6.89 11.74
CA PRO A 1 -4.90 6.21 12.22
C PRO A 1 -3.60 6.96 12.04
N ASP A 2 -3.52 8.07 11.29
CA ASP A 2 -2.21 8.63 10.92
C ASP A 2 -1.32 9.06 12.09
N ASN A 3 -1.93 9.39 13.23
CA ASN A 3 -1.26 9.74 14.49
C ASN A 3 -1.09 8.54 15.46
N VAL A 4 -1.38 7.33 15.01
CA VAL A 4 -1.20 6.10 15.79
C VAL A 4 0.17 5.52 15.45
N LEU A 5 0.97 5.24 16.49
CA LEU A 5 2.19 4.48 16.32
C LEU A 5 1.83 3.01 16.10
N MET A 6 2.14 2.49 14.92
CA MET A 6 1.93 1.08 14.58
C MET A 6 3.15 0.24 14.95
N SER A 7 2.97 -1.08 15.03
CA SER A 7 4.11 -2.00 15.11
C SER A 7 5.01 -1.82 13.89
N TRP A 8 6.29 -1.54 14.11
CA TRP A 8 7.24 -1.28 13.02
C TRP A 8 7.39 -2.48 12.06
N GLY A 9 7.35 -2.22 10.76
CA GLY A 9 7.39 -3.25 9.72
C GLY A 9 7.50 -2.66 8.32
N HIS A 10 7.32 -3.50 7.29
CA HIS A 10 7.45 -3.08 5.89
C HIS A 10 6.38 -2.06 5.48
N ASP A 11 5.19 -2.10 6.08
CA ASP A 11 4.10 -1.15 5.84
C ASP A 11 4.53 0.31 6.10
N ASP A 12 4.92 0.64 7.34
CA ASP A 12 5.35 1.99 7.71
C ASP A 12 6.67 2.37 7.02
N TYR A 13 7.61 1.43 6.88
CA TYR A 13 8.85 1.67 6.16
C TYR A 13 8.59 2.08 4.71
N MET A 14 7.79 1.32 3.96
CA MET A 14 7.50 1.61 2.55
C MET A 14 6.64 2.87 2.39
N TYR A 15 5.72 3.15 3.32
CA TYR A 15 5.01 4.42 3.35
C TYR A 15 5.97 5.61 3.47
N LEU A 16 6.95 5.51 4.38
CA LEU A 16 7.96 6.55 4.57
C LEU A 16 8.88 6.68 3.35
N VAL A 17 9.34 5.58 2.77
CA VAL A 17 10.13 5.60 1.51
C VAL A 17 9.35 6.31 0.41
N ALA A 18 8.08 5.94 0.19
CA ALA A 18 7.25 6.56 -0.84
C ALA A 18 7.08 8.06 -0.61
N LYS A 19 6.79 8.47 0.63
CA LYS A 19 6.61 9.88 1.02
C LYS A 19 7.92 10.69 0.88
N GLN A 20 9.04 10.15 1.36
CA GLN A 20 10.35 10.82 1.36
C GLN A 20 11.00 10.89 -0.04
N ASN A 21 10.52 10.09 -0.98
CA ASN A 21 10.89 10.17 -2.39
C ASN A 21 9.88 10.96 -3.25
N ASN A 22 8.94 11.67 -2.62
CA ASN A 22 7.94 12.51 -3.29
C ASN A 22 7.17 11.77 -4.39
N THR A 23 6.70 10.55 -4.11
CA THR A 23 5.85 9.82 -5.06
C THR A 23 4.62 10.65 -5.45
N THR A 24 4.15 10.48 -6.68
CA THR A 24 2.92 11.11 -7.18
C THR A 24 1.70 10.19 -7.08
N LEU A 25 1.83 9.06 -6.37
CA LEU A 25 0.70 8.19 -6.05
C LEU A 25 -0.36 8.92 -5.22
N PRO A 26 -1.65 8.62 -5.42
CA PRO A 26 -2.74 9.24 -4.66
C PRO A 26 -2.71 8.81 -3.18
N SER A 27 -3.37 9.59 -2.30
CA SER A 27 -3.41 9.30 -0.86
C SER A 27 -3.94 7.89 -0.54
N ALA A 28 -4.95 7.42 -1.28
CA ALA A 28 -5.48 6.06 -1.15
C ALA A 28 -4.41 4.96 -1.34
N ALA A 29 -3.45 5.15 -2.26
CA ALA A 29 -2.37 4.19 -2.48
C ALA A 29 -1.39 4.18 -1.31
N LEU A 30 -1.07 5.35 -0.76
CA LEU A 30 -0.22 5.47 0.44
C LEU A 30 -0.89 4.86 1.67
N PHE A 31 -2.21 5.05 1.81
CA PHE A 31 -3.00 4.43 2.87
C PHE A 31 -2.97 2.91 2.77
N ILE A 32 -3.13 2.36 1.56
CA ILE A 32 -3.01 0.92 1.32
C ILE A 32 -1.62 0.41 1.72
N ILE A 33 -0.55 1.04 1.22
CA ILE A 33 0.83 0.63 1.54
C ILE A 33 1.04 0.60 3.06
N ARG A 34 0.57 1.61 3.77
CA ARG A 34 0.78 1.77 5.22
C ARG A 34 -0.03 0.82 6.10
N TYR A 35 -1.17 0.30 5.62
CA TYR A 35 -2.09 -0.44 6.48
C TYR A 35 -2.53 -1.79 5.92
N HIS A 36 -1.92 -2.28 4.83
CA HIS A 36 -2.28 -3.58 4.22
C HIS A 36 -2.00 -4.79 5.11
N SER A 37 -1.13 -4.66 6.11
CA SER A 37 -0.91 -5.70 7.12
C SER A 37 -1.82 -5.56 8.35
N PHE A 38 -2.62 -4.49 8.46
CA PHE A 38 -3.43 -4.20 9.65
C PHE A 38 -4.78 -4.96 9.64
N TYR A 39 -4.71 -6.30 9.64
CA TYR A 39 -5.88 -7.18 9.54
C TYR A 39 -6.93 -6.97 10.63
N ALA A 40 -6.51 -6.62 11.85
CA ALA A 40 -7.45 -6.32 12.93
C ALA A 40 -8.40 -5.17 12.55
N LEU A 41 -7.92 -4.18 11.77
CA LEU A 41 -8.74 -3.11 11.22
C LEU A 41 -9.55 -3.58 10.01
N HIS A 42 -8.88 -3.90 8.90
CA HIS A 42 -9.58 -4.00 7.60
C HIS A 42 -10.33 -5.33 7.40
N ARG A 43 -10.07 -6.35 8.22
CA ARG A 43 -10.79 -7.65 8.19
C ARG A 43 -11.69 -7.85 9.41
N ALA A 44 -11.22 -7.51 10.61
CA ALA A 44 -11.98 -7.76 11.83
C ALA A 44 -12.80 -6.55 12.33
N GLY A 45 -12.61 -5.35 11.74
CA GLY A 45 -13.34 -4.14 12.12
C GLY A 45 -12.98 -3.58 13.50
N ALA A 46 -11.86 -4.01 14.09
CA ALA A 46 -11.34 -3.44 15.33
C ALA A 46 -10.70 -2.06 15.06
N TYR A 47 -10.45 -1.28 16.12
CA TYR A 47 -9.75 0.01 16.03
C TYR A 47 -10.40 1.10 15.16
N MET A 48 -11.66 0.93 14.73
CA MET A 48 -12.41 1.93 13.95
C MET A 48 -12.58 3.27 14.66
N TYR A 49 -12.46 3.30 16.00
CA TYR A 49 -12.50 4.52 16.82
C TYR A 49 -11.24 5.39 16.67
N LEU A 50 -10.14 4.84 16.14
CA LEU A 50 -8.90 5.57 15.86
C LEU A 50 -8.88 6.23 14.46
N MET A 51 -9.94 6.05 13.68
CA MET A 51 -10.05 6.55 12.30
C MET A 51 -10.65 7.94 12.20
N ASN A 52 -10.00 8.80 11.41
CA ASN A 52 -10.57 10.04 10.91
C ASN A 52 -11.44 9.77 9.67
N GLU A 53 -11.99 10.81 9.05
CA GLU A 53 -12.88 10.67 7.90
C GLU A 53 -12.17 10.13 6.65
N GLU A 54 -11.00 10.68 6.32
CA GLU A 54 -10.20 10.22 5.16
C GLU A 54 -9.81 8.74 5.29
N ASP A 55 -9.46 8.28 6.49
CA ASP A 55 -9.16 6.87 6.75
C ASP A 55 -10.37 5.98 6.43
N ARG A 56 -11.59 6.43 6.77
CA ARG A 56 -12.83 5.68 6.52
C ARG A 56 -13.13 5.61 5.04
N GLU A 57 -12.91 6.71 4.31
CA GLU A 57 -13.06 6.74 2.86
C GLU A 57 -12.07 5.81 2.16
N ASN A 58 -10.83 5.73 2.65
CA ASN A 58 -9.78 4.90 2.07
C ASN A 58 -9.88 3.42 2.43
N LEU A 59 -10.59 3.07 3.52
CA LEU A 59 -10.76 1.68 3.96
C LEU A 59 -11.35 0.78 2.86
N LYS A 60 -12.27 1.30 2.04
CA LYS A 60 -12.86 0.56 0.91
C LYS A 60 -11.80 0.13 -0.10
N TRP A 61 -10.82 0.99 -0.37
CA TRP A 61 -9.74 0.70 -1.32
C TRP A 61 -8.77 -0.33 -0.75
N LEU A 62 -8.48 -0.24 0.55
CA LEU A 62 -7.69 -1.23 1.25
C LEU A 62 -8.34 -2.62 1.23
N GLN A 63 -9.65 -2.71 1.46
CA GLN A 63 -10.37 -3.98 1.37
C GLN A 63 -10.38 -4.57 -0.05
N ILE A 64 -10.46 -3.73 -1.08
CA ILE A 64 -10.33 -4.18 -2.48
C ILE A 64 -8.91 -4.71 -2.74
N PHE A 65 -7.89 -3.95 -2.36
CA PHE A 65 -6.48 -4.35 -2.52
C PHE A 65 -6.19 -5.69 -1.83
N ASN A 66 -6.66 -5.88 -0.60
CA ASN A 66 -6.38 -7.08 0.19
C ASN A 66 -6.86 -8.38 -0.50
N LYS A 67 -7.91 -8.31 -1.33
CA LYS A 67 -8.34 -9.47 -2.12
C LYS A 67 -7.25 -9.90 -3.11
N TYR A 68 -6.60 -8.95 -3.77
CA TYR A 68 -5.52 -9.25 -4.70
C TYR A 68 -4.27 -9.71 -3.96
N ASP A 69 -3.83 -8.99 -2.92
CA ASP A 69 -2.65 -9.38 -2.12
C ASP A 69 -2.78 -10.82 -1.55
N LEU A 70 -3.96 -11.17 -1.04
CA LEU A 70 -4.17 -12.49 -0.45
C LEU A 70 -4.37 -13.58 -1.50
N TYR A 71 -5.20 -13.35 -2.51
CA TYR A 71 -5.70 -14.41 -3.39
C TYR A 71 -5.00 -14.48 -4.76
N SER A 72 -4.11 -13.56 -5.10
CA SER A 72 -3.26 -13.70 -6.30
C SER A 72 -2.01 -14.58 -6.07
N LYS A 73 -1.80 -15.05 -4.83
CA LYS A 73 -0.69 -15.94 -4.47
C LYS A 73 -0.88 -17.30 -5.15
N SER A 74 -0.04 -17.59 -6.14
CA SER A 74 -0.10 -18.81 -6.95
C SER A 74 1.25 -19.52 -6.98
N LYS A 75 1.22 -20.85 -7.15
CA LYS A 75 2.43 -21.65 -7.44
C LYS A 75 2.93 -21.41 -8.87
N VAL A 76 2.05 -21.00 -9.77
CA VAL A 76 2.39 -20.66 -11.15
C VAL A 76 3.03 -19.27 -11.15
N ARG A 77 4.26 -19.18 -11.64
CA ARG A 77 5.00 -17.92 -11.71
C ARG A 77 4.59 -17.12 -12.95
N ILE A 78 4.57 -15.81 -12.80
CA ILE A 78 4.37 -14.87 -13.90
C ILE A 78 5.66 -14.78 -14.71
N ASP A 79 5.52 -14.65 -16.03
CA ASP A 79 6.61 -14.32 -16.94
C ASP A 79 7.02 -12.85 -16.75
N VAL A 80 8.10 -12.64 -16.00
CA VAL A 80 8.54 -11.30 -15.57
C VAL A 80 8.92 -10.43 -16.76
N ASP A 81 9.57 -11.00 -17.79
CA ASP A 81 10.03 -10.24 -18.94
C ASP A 81 8.87 -9.68 -19.76
N LYS A 82 7.74 -10.38 -19.81
CA LYS A 82 6.52 -9.89 -20.45
C LYS A 82 5.87 -8.71 -19.73
N VAL A 83 5.86 -8.71 -18.40
CA VAL A 83 5.16 -7.67 -17.62
C VAL A 83 6.06 -6.49 -17.26
N LYS A 84 7.37 -6.68 -17.25
CA LYS A 84 8.36 -5.68 -16.85
C LYS A 84 8.24 -4.34 -17.60
N PRO A 85 8.07 -4.28 -18.94
CA PRO A 85 7.93 -2.99 -19.64
C PRO A 85 6.75 -2.16 -19.13
N TYR A 86 5.62 -2.82 -18.84
CA TYR A 86 4.43 -2.15 -18.30
C TYR A 86 4.71 -1.57 -16.91
N TYR A 87 5.25 -2.37 -15.98
CA TYR A 87 5.52 -1.89 -14.63
C TYR A 87 6.63 -0.82 -14.58
N LEU A 88 7.64 -0.90 -15.45
CA LEU A 88 8.65 0.17 -15.58
C LEU A 88 7.99 1.49 -16.01
N SER A 89 7.07 1.47 -16.98
CA SER A 89 6.35 2.69 -17.38
C SER A 89 5.54 3.32 -16.24
N LEU A 90 5.02 2.50 -15.31
CA LEU A 90 4.32 2.99 -14.13
C LEU A 90 5.29 3.53 -13.08
N ILE A 91 6.43 2.87 -12.87
CA ILE A 91 7.48 3.36 -11.98
C ILE A 91 7.97 4.73 -12.44
N ASP A 92 8.27 4.88 -13.73
CA ASP A 92 8.72 6.16 -14.32
C ASP A 92 7.66 7.28 -14.18
N LYS A 93 6.37 6.91 -14.21
CA LYS A 93 5.26 7.85 -14.05
C LYS A 93 5.09 8.31 -12.59
N TYR A 94 5.27 7.41 -11.62
CA TYR A 94 4.87 7.64 -10.24
C TYR A 94 6.02 7.84 -9.24
N SER A 95 7.25 7.57 -9.65
CA SER A 95 8.46 7.60 -8.81
C SER A 95 9.64 8.22 -9.56
N PRO A 96 10.60 8.83 -8.85
CA PRO A 96 11.85 9.27 -9.46
C PRO A 96 12.71 8.06 -9.88
N ALA A 97 13.60 8.27 -10.86
CA ALA A 97 14.45 7.22 -11.41
C ALA A 97 15.40 6.56 -10.37
N LYS A 98 15.73 7.27 -9.28
CA LYS A 98 16.50 6.73 -8.16
C LYS A 98 15.78 7.04 -6.85
N LEU A 99 15.61 6.00 -6.04
CA LEU A 99 14.98 6.10 -4.72
C LEU A 99 16.04 6.07 -3.61
N ARG A 100 15.75 6.80 -2.54
CA ARG A 100 16.42 6.67 -1.24
C ARG A 100 15.65 5.65 -0.41
N TRP A 101 16.34 4.59 -0.01
CA TRP A 101 15.81 3.50 0.80
C TRP A 101 16.23 3.65 2.26
#